data_AF-A0A9P6H198-F1
#
_entry.id   AF-A0A9P6H198-F1
#
_cell.length_a   1.000
_cell.length_b   1.000
_cell.length_c   1.000
_cell.angle_alpha   90.00
_cell.angle_beta   90.00
_cell.angle_gamma   90.00
#
_symmetry.space_group_name_H-M   'P 1'
#
loop_
_entity.id
_entity.type
_entity.pdbx_description
1 polymer ?
#
loop_
_entity_poly.entity_id
_entity_poly.type
_entity_poly.pdbx_seq_one_letter_code
_entity_poly.pdbx_strand_id
1 'polypeptide(L)'
;MARTKQLRRRFEDSVKISSDEDDPQPPPESPLKWSGDPLSAESNYVAQSYEKDDEIKKLRKIVDEIEEELICELCKLRMWLPYRWLQSTPVYLSSSLMKFRLTECGHVFCLGCLLTSFDDIHTRFLNANPGYTPLSLSFKEALREPLKFPSVCYEAHVHMAKSPHPEYTCPSCQNAVTRRPVEELKVKKLVMCLSSVQGIKPPQSTITAGTDKLPFEGYHFL
;
A
#
# COMPACT_ATOMS: atom_id res chain seq x y z
N MET A 1 -10.43 0.87 -39.04
CA MET A 1 -11.25 -0.33 -39.32
C MET A 1 -10.36 -1.56 -39.32
N ALA A 2 -10.81 -2.63 -38.67
CA ALA A 2 -10.35 -4.03 -38.74
C ALA A 2 -8.97 -4.41 -38.14
N ARG A 3 -8.99 -4.96 -36.90
CA ARG A 3 -8.63 -6.36 -36.55
C ARG A 3 -8.17 -6.47 -35.09
N THR A 4 -9.06 -6.98 -34.23
CA THR A 4 -8.67 -7.72 -33.01
C THR A 4 -9.87 -8.51 -32.49
N LYS A 5 -10.10 -9.68 -33.11
CA LYS A 5 -10.93 -10.76 -32.58
C LYS A 5 -10.09 -12.02 -32.66
N GLN A 6 -9.54 -12.47 -31.54
CA GLN A 6 -9.25 -13.88 -31.21
C GLN A 6 -8.20 -13.90 -30.10
N LEU A 7 -8.62 -14.28 -28.91
CA LEU A 7 -7.89 -15.14 -27.96
C LEU A 7 -8.77 -15.33 -26.73
N ARG A 8 -9.78 -16.18 -26.89
CA ARG A 8 -10.58 -16.73 -25.79
C ARG A 8 -10.81 -18.20 -26.11
N ARG A 9 -9.81 -19.04 -25.83
CA ARG A 9 -9.90 -20.51 -25.82
C ARG A 9 -8.66 -21.08 -25.16
N ARG A 10 -8.88 -22.12 -24.34
CA ARG A 10 -7.95 -22.92 -23.52
C ARG A 10 -7.66 -22.38 -22.13
N PHE A 11 -8.53 -22.75 -21.18
CA PHE A 11 -8.13 -23.22 -19.86
C PHE A 11 -9.29 -24.06 -19.30
N GLU A 12 -9.47 -25.24 -19.88
CA GLU A 12 -10.30 -26.33 -19.34
C GLU A 12 -9.48 -27.62 -19.39
N ASP A 13 -8.31 -27.59 -18.74
CA ASP A 13 -7.54 -28.82 -18.50
C ASP A 13 -7.79 -29.28 -17.06
N SER A 14 -8.80 -30.14 -16.96
CA SER A 14 -8.81 -31.39 -16.18
C SER A 14 -8.16 -31.38 -14.79
N VAL A 15 -8.90 -30.96 -13.77
CA VAL A 15 -8.69 -31.47 -12.40
C VAL A 15 -9.34 -32.86 -12.32
N LYS A 16 -8.53 -33.91 -12.52
CA LYS A 16 -8.90 -35.28 -12.16
C LYS A 16 -8.74 -35.42 -10.64
N ILE A 17 -9.85 -35.35 -9.92
CA ILE A 17 -9.92 -35.75 -8.51
C ILE A 17 -10.02 -37.28 -8.53
N SER A 18 -8.95 -37.99 -8.14
CA SER A 18 -9.04 -39.42 -7.85
C SER A 18 -9.71 -39.58 -6.48
N SER A 19 -10.95 -40.03 -6.50
CA SER A 19 -11.65 -40.50 -5.32
C SER A 19 -11.20 -41.93 -5.05
N ASP A 20 -10.17 -42.11 -4.22
CA ASP A 20 -9.89 -43.42 -3.62
C ASP A 20 -10.87 -43.61 -2.47
N GLU A 21 -11.85 -44.47 -2.72
CA GLU A 21 -12.85 -44.95 -1.77
C GLU A 21 -12.24 -46.11 -0.96
N ASP A 22 -11.94 -45.87 0.31
CA ASP A 22 -11.83 -46.92 1.33
C ASP A 22 -12.07 -46.27 2.71
N ASP A 23 -13.30 -45.79 2.91
CA ASP A 23 -13.75 -45.33 4.23
C ASP A 23 -14.24 -46.54 5.05
N PRO A 24 -13.71 -46.77 6.26
CA PRO A 24 -14.10 -47.87 7.12
C PRO A 24 -15.58 -47.78 7.51
N GLN A 25 -16.30 -48.90 7.40
CA GLN A 25 -17.70 -48.99 7.83
C GLN A 25 -17.87 -48.51 9.29
N PRO A 26 -18.77 -47.55 9.55
CA PRO A 26 -19.08 -47.16 10.91
C PRO A 26 -19.71 -48.34 11.67
N PRO A 27 -19.38 -48.51 12.96
CA PRO A 27 -19.98 -49.55 13.79
C PRO A 27 -21.51 -49.41 13.85
N PRO A 28 -22.25 -50.51 14.02
CA PRO A 28 -23.70 -50.50 14.07
C PRO A 28 -24.19 -49.58 15.18
N GLU A 29 -24.87 -48.51 14.80
CA GLU A 29 -25.40 -47.50 15.70
C GLU A 29 -26.46 -48.12 16.63
N SER A 30 -26.16 -48.11 17.91
CA SER A 30 -27.15 -48.33 18.96
C SER A 30 -28.24 -47.26 18.88
N PRO A 31 -29.54 -47.61 18.95
CA PRO A 31 -30.65 -46.67 18.86
C PRO A 31 -30.59 -45.62 19.97
N LEU A 32 -30.01 -44.46 19.65
CA LEU A 32 -30.01 -43.30 20.52
C LEU A 32 -31.43 -42.75 20.56
N LYS A 33 -32.09 -42.95 21.70
CA LYS A 33 -33.40 -42.39 22.04
C LYS A 33 -33.26 -40.86 22.10
N TRP A 34 -33.53 -40.19 20.99
CA TRP A 34 -33.63 -38.72 20.92
C TRP A 34 -34.94 -38.28 21.59
N SER A 35 -34.83 -37.73 22.79
CA SER A 35 -35.96 -37.20 23.57
C SER A 35 -36.00 -35.66 23.57
N GLY A 36 -35.47 -35.01 22.54
CA GLY A 36 -35.52 -33.55 22.37
C GLY A 36 -36.37 -33.17 21.17
N ASP A 37 -37.32 -32.25 21.35
CA ASP A 37 -38.16 -31.71 20.29
C ASP A 37 -37.30 -31.07 19.18
N PRO A 38 -37.25 -31.66 17.96
CA PRO A 38 -36.37 -31.21 16.88
C PRO A 38 -36.62 -29.76 16.43
N LEU A 39 -37.84 -29.28 16.63
CA LEU A 39 -38.30 -27.97 16.18
C LEU A 39 -37.66 -26.79 16.93
N SER A 40 -37.14 -27.00 18.15
CA SER A 40 -36.53 -25.91 18.93
C SER A 40 -35.09 -25.60 18.54
N ALA A 41 -34.36 -26.59 18.00
CA ALA A 41 -32.95 -26.43 17.62
C ALA A 41 -32.80 -25.71 16.26
N GLU A 42 -33.68 -25.99 15.30
CA GLU A 42 -33.66 -25.34 13.98
C GLU A 42 -33.99 -23.83 14.06
N SER A 43 -34.91 -23.46 14.96
CA SER A 43 -35.29 -22.05 15.17
C SER A 43 -34.13 -21.19 15.69
N ASN A 44 -33.30 -21.72 16.59
CA ASN A 44 -32.15 -21.01 17.14
C ASN A 44 -31.02 -20.81 16.10
N TYR A 45 -30.83 -21.77 15.20
CA TYR A 45 -29.80 -21.67 14.15
C TYR A 45 -30.12 -20.56 13.15
N VAL A 46 -31.39 -20.47 12.73
CA VAL A 46 -31.84 -19.46 11.76
C VAL A 46 -31.72 -18.04 12.34
N ALA A 47 -32.07 -17.84 13.61
CA ALA A 47 -31.91 -16.54 14.28
C ALA A 47 -30.44 -16.09 14.35
N GLN A 48 -29.52 -17.01 14.72
CA GLN A 48 -28.07 -16.71 14.74
C GLN A 48 -27.49 -16.40 13.36
N SER A 49 -28.07 -16.95 12.28
CA SER A 49 -27.63 -16.65 10.91
C SER A 49 -27.92 -15.20 10.54
N TYR A 50 -29.11 -14.68 10.88
CA TYR A 50 -29.50 -13.32 10.52
C TYR A 50 -28.70 -12.25 11.26
N GLU A 51 -28.34 -12.47 12.53
CA GLU A 51 -27.51 -11.54 13.30
C GLU A 51 -26.12 -11.38 12.68
N LYS A 52 -25.52 -12.50 12.20
CA LYS A 52 -24.21 -12.49 11.52
C LYS A 52 -24.26 -11.74 10.19
N ASP A 53 -25.32 -11.91 9.41
CA ASP A 53 -25.48 -11.20 8.13
C ASP A 53 -25.56 -9.68 8.32
N ASP A 54 -26.20 -9.22 9.39
CA ASP A 54 -26.33 -7.80 9.69
C ASP A 54 -25.01 -7.18 10.16
N GLU A 55 -24.21 -7.92 10.93
CA GLU A 55 -22.85 -7.53 11.31
C GLU A 55 -21.92 -7.46 10.08
N ILE A 56 -21.99 -8.45 9.19
CA ILE A 56 -21.22 -8.46 7.93
C ILE A 56 -21.58 -7.24 7.07
N LYS A 57 -22.86 -6.88 6.97
CA LYS A 57 -23.28 -5.67 6.23
C LYS A 57 -22.70 -4.39 6.85
N LYS A 58 -22.71 -4.26 8.18
CA LYS A 58 -22.12 -3.11 8.89
C LYS A 58 -20.61 -3.02 8.64
N LEU A 59 -19.90 -4.13 8.70
CA LEU A 59 -18.47 -4.18 8.40
C LEU A 59 -18.17 -3.79 6.95
N ARG A 60 -18.93 -4.32 5.98
CA ARG A 60 -18.77 -3.93 4.56
C ARG A 60 -18.93 -2.43 4.35
N LYS A 61 -19.95 -1.82 4.98
CA LYS A 61 -20.17 -0.37 4.89
C LYS A 61 -18.97 0.43 5.43
N ILE A 62 -18.41 0.02 6.58
CA ILE A 62 -17.21 0.65 7.15
C ILE A 62 -16.01 0.50 6.20
N VAL A 63 -15.86 -0.67 5.57
CA VAL A 63 -14.81 -0.87 4.56
C VAL A 63 -15.00 0.08 3.39
N ASP A 64 -16.20 0.19 2.84
CA ASP A 64 -16.50 1.08 1.72
C ASP A 64 -16.19 2.56 2.07
N GLU A 65 -16.59 3.02 3.25
CA GLU A 65 -16.30 4.38 3.74
C GLU A 65 -14.80 4.63 3.87
N ILE A 66 -14.03 3.65 4.38
CA ILE A 66 -12.58 3.81 4.47
C ILE A 66 -11.93 3.76 3.08
N GLU A 67 -12.43 2.94 2.17
CA GLU A 67 -11.87 2.82 0.82
C GLU A 67 -11.89 4.15 0.05
N GLU A 68 -12.89 5.00 0.28
CA GLU A 68 -12.97 6.35 -0.28
C GLU A 68 -11.84 7.26 0.24
N GLU A 69 -11.51 7.15 1.52
CA GLU A 69 -10.37 7.83 2.16
C GLU A 69 -9.01 7.28 1.71
N LEU A 70 -8.98 6.14 1.00
CA LEU A 70 -7.76 5.50 0.49
C LEU A 70 -7.50 5.79 -0.99
N ILE A 71 -8.09 6.84 -1.54
CA ILE A 71 -7.89 7.26 -2.93
C ILE A 71 -6.74 8.28 -3.03
N CYS A 72 -5.82 8.05 -3.96
CA CYS A 72 -4.75 9.01 -4.22
C CYS A 72 -5.32 10.27 -4.86
N GLU A 73 -4.97 11.45 -4.35
CA GLU A 73 -5.51 12.71 -4.87
C GLU A 73 -5.12 13.01 -6.32
N LEU A 74 -4.01 12.43 -6.81
CA LEU A 74 -3.52 12.65 -8.17
C LEU A 74 -4.08 11.64 -9.17
N CYS A 75 -3.82 10.34 -8.97
CA CYS A 75 -4.25 9.33 -9.94
C CYS A 75 -5.69 8.85 -9.73
N LYS A 76 -6.33 9.23 -8.62
CA LYS A 76 -7.67 8.79 -8.21
C LYS A 76 -7.83 7.27 -8.13
N LEU A 77 -6.71 6.55 -8.03
CA LEU A 77 -6.67 5.11 -7.82
C LEU A 77 -6.69 4.79 -6.33
N ARG A 78 -7.33 3.67 -5.99
CA ARG A 78 -7.30 3.08 -4.65
C ARG A 78 -5.87 2.62 -4.33
N MET A 79 -5.29 3.17 -3.28
CA MET A 79 -3.88 2.95 -2.91
C MET A 79 -3.61 1.56 -2.31
N TRP A 80 -4.62 0.70 -2.24
CA TRP A 80 -4.54 -0.62 -1.61
C TRP A 80 -4.75 -1.77 -2.58
N LEU A 81 -5.05 -1.51 -3.87
CA LEU A 81 -5.30 -2.58 -4.83
C LEU A 81 -4.02 -3.41 -5.05
N PRO A 82 -4.02 -4.68 -4.61
CA PRO A 82 -2.87 -5.56 -4.75
C PRO A 82 -2.79 -6.04 -6.20
N TYR A 83 -2.06 -5.33 -7.06
CA TYR A 83 -1.43 -5.77 -8.32
C TYR A 83 -2.15 -6.79 -9.26
N ARG A 84 -3.44 -7.07 -9.10
CA ARG A 84 -4.16 -8.07 -9.90
C ARG A 84 -4.33 -7.61 -11.35
N TRP A 85 -4.09 -6.33 -11.62
CA TRP A 85 -4.23 -5.70 -12.93
C TRP A 85 -2.89 -5.39 -13.65
N LEU A 86 -1.73 -5.69 -13.06
CA LEU A 86 -0.43 -5.60 -13.77
C LEU A 86 0.31 -6.95 -13.71
N GLN A 87 -0.30 -8.00 -14.26
CA GLN A 87 0.41 -9.26 -14.53
C GLN A 87 1.40 -9.16 -15.72
N SER A 88 1.48 -8.01 -16.39
CA SER A 88 2.30 -7.83 -17.59
C SER A 88 3.43 -6.80 -17.46
N THR A 89 3.68 -6.23 -16.27
CA THR A 89 4.80 -5.29 -16.07
C THR A 89 5.76 -5.75 -14.99
N PRO A 90 7.08 -5.61 -15.19
CA PRO A 90 8.11 -6.13 -14.29
C PRO A 90 8.09 -5.49 -12.89
N VAL A 91 8.07 -6.36 -11.87
CA VAL A 91 8.55 -6.38 -10.47
C VAL A 91 8.92 -5.08 -9.70
N TYR A 92 9.18 -3.93 -10.32
CA TYR A 92 9.66 -2.71 -9.63
C TYR A 92 8.58 -1.88 -8.90
N LEU A 93 7.38 -2.43 -8.73
CA LEU A 93 6.19 -1.66 -8.47
C LEU A 93 5.56 -1.96 -7.09
N SER A 94 6.28 -2.67 -6.22
CA SER A 94 5.94 -2.83 -4.79
C SER A 94 5.79 -1.48 -4.04
N SER A 95 6.30 -0.39 -4.59
CA SER A 95 6.25 0.97 -4.03
C SER A 95 4.85 1.63 -4.11
N SER A 96 3.93 1.14 -4.96
CA SER A 96 2.60 1.76 -5.12
C SER A 96 1.65 1.58 -3.93
N LEU A 97 1.97 0.71 -2.97
CA LEU A 97 1.13 0.44 -1.80
C LEU A 97 1.39 1.41 -0.62
N MET A 98 2.38 2.29 -0.75
CA MET A 98 2.72 3.23 0.33
C MET A 98 1.94 4.53 0.18
N LYS A 99 1.18 4.85 1.23
CA LYS A 99 0.39 6.07 1.37
C LYS A 99 1.22 7.11 2.12
N PHE A 100 1.45 8.26 1.50
CA PHE A 100 2.18 9.37 2.09
C PHE A 100 1.27 10.57 2.32
N ARG A 101 1.16 11.00 3.58
CA ARG A 101 0.47 12.23 3.97
C ARG A 101 1.49 13.37 4.03
N LEU A 102 1.14 14.51 3.43
CA LEU A 102 1.85 15.76 3.66
C LEU A 102 1.37 16.38 4.98
N THR A 103 2.27 16.60 5.93
CA THR A 103 1.93 17.04 7.30
C THR A 103 1.34 18.44 7.38
N GLU A 104 1.60 19.25 6.38
CA GLU A 104 1.34 20.68 6.30
C GLU A 104 -0.09 20.96 5.81
N CYS A 105 -0.60 20.10 4.91
CA CYS A 105 -1.91 20.28 4.30
C CYS A 105 -2.83 19.06 4.44
N GLY A 106 -2.33 17.94 4.95
CA GLY A 106 -3.12 16.72 5.16
C GLY A 106 -3.44 15.92 3.90
N HIS A 107 -3.12 16.44 2.70
CA HIS A 107 -3.35 15.72 1.45
C HIS A 107 -2.54 14.43 1.38
N VAL A 108 -3.10 13.47 0.65
CA VAL A 108 -2.55 12.12 0.60
C VAL A 108 -2.37 11.61 -0.82
N PHE A 109 -1.22 11.01 -1.05
CA PHE A 109 -0.77 10.53 -2.35
C PHE A 109 -0.20 9.12 -2.24
N CYS A 110 -0.26 8.37 -3.34
CA CYS A 110 0.57 7.19 -3.47
C CYS A 110 2.03 7.62 -3.70
N LEU A 111 2.97 6.78 -3.27
CA LEU A 111 4.41 7.06 -3.38
C LEU A 111 4.82 7.45 -4.81
N GLY A 112 4.34 6.70 -5.82
CA GLY A 112 4.68 6.95 -7.22
C GLY A 112 4.30 8.35 -7.68
N CYS A 113 3.03 8.75 -7.48
CA CYS A 113 2.57 10.08 -7.90
C CYS A 113 3.28 11.21 -7.16
N LEU A 114 3.56 11.03 -5.86
CA LEU A 114 4.26 12.04 -5.08
C LEU A 114 5.72 12.19 -5.53
N LEU A 115 6.43 11.09 -5.75
CA LEU A 115 7.81 11.11 -6.25
C LEU A 115 7.90 11.76 -7.62
N THR A 116 7.04 11.35 -8.57
CA THR A 116 7.02 11.97 -9.90
C THR A 116 6.82 13.48 -9.81
N SER A 117 5.89 13.95 -8.97
CA SER A 117 5.69 15.38 -8.81
C SER A 117 6.90 16.09 -8.19
N PHE A 118 7.60 15.47 -7.23
CA PHE A 118 8.82 16.04 -6.66
C PHE A 118 10.00 16.01 -7.63
N ASP A 119 10.11 14.98 -8.46
CA ASP A 119 11.10 14.88 -9.53
C ASP A 119 10.88 15.97 -10.59
N ASP A 120 9.63 16.27 -10.94
CA ASP A 120 9.29 17.36 -11.85
C ASP A 120 9.70 18.72 -11.28
N ILE A 121 9.48 18.96 -9.98
CA ILE A 121 9.93 20.17 -9.29
C ILE A 121 11.47 20.24 -9.30
N HIS A 122 12.13 19.14 -8.94
CA HIS A 122 13.59 19.07 -8.85
C HIS A 122 14.24 19.28 -10.23
N THR A 123 13.70 18.66 -11.28
CA THR A 123 14.19 18.81 -12.66
C THR A 123 14.04 20.25 -13.14
N ARG A 124 12.90 20.90 -12.88
CA ARG A 124 12.70 22.33 -13.19
C ARG A 124 13.71 23.21 -12.45
N PHE A 125 13.97 22.90 -11.18
CA PHE A 125 14.96 23.62 -10.39
C PHE A 125 16.37 23.50 -10.98
N LEU A 126 16.82 22.28 -11.33
CA LEU A 126 18.13 22.06 -11.93
C LEU A 126 18.29 22.78 -13.28
N ASN A 127 17.24 22.77 -14.11
CA ASN A 127 17.24 23.49 -15.38
C ASN A 127 17.33 25.01 -15.19
N ALA A 128 16.71 25.56 -14.14
CA ALA A 128 16.79 26.98 -13.80
C ALA A 128 18.12 27.38 -13.13
N ASN A 129 18.89 26.42 -12.62
CA ASN A 129 20.11 26.65 -11.85
C ASN A 129 21.27 25.78 -12.37
N PRO A 130 21.80 26.01 -13.59
CA PRO A 130 22.84 25.17 -14.19
C PRO A 130 24.18 25.13 -13.42
N GLY A 131 24.41 26.09 -12.51
CA GLY A 131 25.58 26.10 -11.60
C GLY A 131 25.32 25.45 -10.24
N TYR A 132 24.13 24.89 -10.00
CA TYR A 132 23.80 24.26 -8.73
C TYR A 132 24.70 23.06 -8.48
N THR A 133 25.48 23.13 -7.41
CA THR A 133 26.32 22.02 -6.95
C THR A 133 25.61 21.35 -5.77
N PRO A 134 25.24 20.05 -5.88
CA PRO A 134 24.60 19.36 -4.79
C PRO A 134 25.54 19.25 -3.59
N LEU A 135 24.96 19.11 -2.40
CA LEU A 135 25.70 18.94 -1.15
C LEU A 135 26.73 17.79 -1.28
N SER A 136 27.97 18.05 -0.86
CA SER A 136 29.05 17.07 -0.91
C SER A 136 28.72 15.81 -0.10
N LEU A 137 29.33 14.68 -0.45
CA LEU A 137 29.15 13.42 0.29
C LEU A 137 29.55 13.57 1.77
N SER A 138 30.64 14.29 2.04
CA SER A 138 31.12 14.55 3.41
C SER A 138 30.11 15.32 4.26
N PHE A 139 29.43 16.31 3.68
CA PHE A 139 28.36 17.03 4.35
C PHE A 139 27.14 16.13 4.60
N LYS A 140 26.76 15.27 3.65
CA LYS A 140 25.67 14.31 3.84
C LYS A 140 25.98 13.32 4.97
N GLU A 141 27.20 12.83 5.06
CA GLU A 141 27.66 11.94 6.13
C GLU A 141 27.66 12.66 7.50
N ALA A 142 28.19 13.88 7.56
CA ALA A 142 28.20 14.68 8.78
C ALA A 142 26.78 14.97 9.30
N LEU A 143 25.81 15.24 8.42
CA LEU A 143 24.42 15.48 8.79
C LEU A 143 23.70 14.23 9.33
N ARG A 144 24.12 13.03 8.91
CA ARG A 144 23.58 11.77 9.47
C ARG A 144 24.11 11.50 10.88
N GLU A 145 25.32 11.96 11.17
CA GLU A 145 26.01 11.72 12.45
C GLU A 145 26.53 13.04 13.07
N PRO A 146 25.63 13.97 13.43
CA PRO A 146 26.01 15.34 13.82
C PRO A 146 26.93 15.39 15.04
N LEU A 147 26.86 14.39 15.92
CA LEU A 147 27.71 14.29 17.11
C LEU A 147 29.15 13.88 16.80
N LYS A 148 29.41 13.19 15.67
CA LYS A 148 30.77 12.78 15.29
C LYS A 148 31.54 13.90 14.60
N PHE A 149 30.85 14.80 13.89
CA PHE A 149 31.46 15.86 13.08
C PHE A 149 30.75 17.22 13.28
N PRO A 150 30.75 17.80 14.49
CA PRO A 150 29.96 18.99 14.80
C PRO A 150 30.33 20.22 13.96
N SER A 151 31.63 20.43 13.68
CA SER A 151 32.10 21.54 12.83
C SER A 151 31.64 21.39 11.37
N VAL A 152 31.81 20.20 10.79
CA VAL A 152 31.39 19.90 9.42
C VAL A 152 29.86 19.98 9.29
N CYS A 153 29.12 19.56 10.32
CA CYS A 153 27.67 19.68 10.38
C CYS A 153 27.23 21.16 10.36
N TYR A 154 27.91 22.03 11.14
CA TYR A 154 27.64 23.46 11.12
C TYR A 154 27.92 24.08 9.74
N GLU A 155 29.05 23.75 9.11
CA GLU A 155 29.37 24.19 7.75
C GLU A 155 28.33 23.72 6.73
N ALA A 156 27.87 22.46 6.84
CA ALA A 156 26.82 21.93 6.00
C ALA A 156 25.51 22.73 6.15
N HIS A 157 25.09 23.07 7.37
CA HIS A 157 23.91 23.90 7.60
C HIS A 157 24.06 25.31 7.03
N VAL A 158 25.22 25.95 7.21
CA VAL A 158 25.50 27.28 6.63
C VAL A 158 25.47 27.22 5.10
N HIS A 159 26.03 26.17 4.50
CA HIS A 159 25.98 25.95 3.07
C HIS A 159 24.53 25.78 2.59
N MET A 160 23.75 24.91 3.23
CA MET A 160 22.34 24.68 2.90
C MET A 160 21.49 25.95 3.00
N ALA A 161 21.75 26.81 4.00
CA ALA A 161 21.02 28.07 4.15
C ALA A 161 21.36 29.12 3.08
N LYS A 162 22.53 29.04 2.45
CA LYS A 162 22.99 29.98 1.41
C LYS A 162 22.72 29.48 0.00
N SER A 163 22.70 28.17 -0.20
CA SER A 163 22.45 27.58 -1.51
C SER A 163 20.97 27.66 -1.87
N PRO A 164 20.62 27.96 -3.13
CA PRO A 164 19.25 27.81 -3.58
C PRO A 164 18.83 26.34 -3.45
N HIS A 165 17.58 26.10 -3.07
CA HIS A 165 17.01 24.76 -2.97
C HIS A 165 15.66 24.72 -3.70
N PRO A 166 15.24 23.55 -4.20
CA PRO A 166 13.91 23.39 -4.78
C PRO A 166 12.84 23.64 -3.71
N GLU A 167 11.82 24.42 -4.07
CA GLU A 167 10.63 24.62 -3.23
C GLU A 167 9.58 23.57 -3.59
N TYR A 168 9.55 22.49 -2.79
CA TYR A 168 8.56 21.44 -2.96
C TYR A 168 7.18 21.92 -2.53
N THR A 169 6.16 21.62 -3.34
CA THR A 169 4.77 22.04 -3.10
C THR A 169 3.82 20.86 -3.22
N CYS A 170 2.71 20.93 -2.48
CA CYS A 170 1.64 19.95 -2.56
C CYS A 170 1.01 19.97 -3.97
N PRO A 171 0.92 18.83 -4.67
CA PRO A 171 0.35 18.78 -6.02
C PRO A 171 -1.13 19.20 -6.08
N SER A 172 -1.88 19.02 -4.98
CA SER A 172 -3.32 19.33 -4.93
C SER A 172 -3.61 20.78 -4.55
N CYS A 173 -2.89 21.35 -3.58
CA CYS A 173 -3.21 22.66 -3.00
C CYS A 173 -2.07 23.68 -3.06
N GLN A 174 -0.92 23.31 -3.63
CA GLN A 174 0.27 24.15 -3.81
C GLN A 174 0.93 24.67 -2.52
N ASN A 175 0.47 24.26 -1.32
CA ASN A 175 1.14 24.59 -0.06
C ASN A 175 2.58 24.07 -0.08
N ALA A 176 3.51 24.86 0.43
CA ALA A 176 4.92 24.47 0.59
C ALA A 176 5.04 23.23 1.49
N VAL A 177 5.88 22.29 1.09
CA VAL A 177 6.21 21.08 1.81
C VAL A 177 7.56 21.27 2.48
N THR A 178 7.54 21.60 3.76
CA THR A 178 8.74 21.87 4.58
C THR A 178 9.21 20.64 5.33
N ARG A 179 8.34 19.65 5.55
CA ARG A 179 8.72 18.39 6.19
C ARG A 179 8.64 17.23 5.22
N ARG A 180 9.42 16.21 5.55
CA ARG A 180 9.39 14.94 4.85
C ARG A 180 7.99 14.31 4.94
N PRO A 181 7.42 13.85 3.81
CA PRO A 181 6.14 13.14 3.82
C PRO A 181 6.15 11.93 4.76
N VAL A 182 5.07 11.74 5.50
CA VAL A 182 4.94 10.67 6.50
C VAL A 182 4.16 9.49 5.92
N GLU A 183 4.71 8.28 6.05
CA GLU A 183 4.00 7.05 5.69
C GLU A 183 2.87 6.80 6.70
N GLU A 184 1.66 6.59 6.20
CA GLU A 184 0.49 6.26 7.02
C GLU A 184 0.46 4.77 7.40
N LEU A 185 1.22 4.40 8.43
CA LEU A 185 1.33 3.03 8.90
C LEU A 185 -0.01 2.41 9.35
N LYS A 186 -0.94 3.23 9.85
CA LYS A 186 -2.29 2.78 10.22
C LYS A 186 -3.05 2.29 9.00
N VAL A 187 -2.96 3.02 7.89
CA VAL A 187 -3.58 2.63 6.62
C VAL A 187 -2.94 1.36 6.09
N LYS A 188 -1.62 1.22 6.16
CA LYS A 188 -0.93 -0.01 5.76
C LYS A 188 -1.48 -1.24 6.50
N LYS A 189 -1.64 -1.16 7.83
CA LYS A 189 -2.22 -2.25 8.63
C LYS A 189 -3.65 -2.58 8.22
N LEU A 190 -4.47 -1.55 7.98
CA LEU A 190 -5.85 -1.73 7.54
C LEU A 190 -5.90 -2.42 6.16
N VAL A 191 -5.10 -1.95 5.21
CA VAL A 191 -4.99 -2.53 3.87
C VAL A 191 -4.58 -3.99 3.92
N MET A 192 -3.61 -4.34 4.78
CA MET A 192 -3.22 -5.72 5.00
C MET A 192 -4.38 -6.56 5.55
N CYS A 193 -5.12 -6.02 6.53
CA CYS A 193 -6.29 -6.69 7.10
C CYS A 193 -7.38 -6.94 6.05
N LEU A 194 -7.73 -5.92 5.26
CA LEU A 194 -8.71 -6.03 4.16
C LEU A 194 -8.27 -7.06 3.12
N SER A 195 -6.99 -7.05 2.75
CA SER A 195 -6.43 -8.02 1.81
C SER A 195 -6.58 -9.46 2.33
N SER A 196 -6.29 -9.68 3.62
CA SER A 196 -6.48 -10.98 4.28
C SER A 196 -7.94 -11.45 4.26
N VAL A 197 -8.89 -10.55 4.55
CA VAL A 197 -10.33 -10.86 4.52
C VAL A 197 -10.81 -11.22 3.11
N GLN A 198 -10.29 -10.54 2.08
CA GLN A 198 -10.64 -10.81 0.68
C GLN A 198 -9.92 -12.05 0.09
N GLY A 199 -9.10 -12.74 0.88
CA GLY A 199 -8.28 -13.84 0.41
C GLY A 199 -7.19 -13.42 -0.59
N ILE A 200 -6.90 -12.11 -0.67
CA ILE A 200 -5.82 -11.61 -1.51
C ILE A 200 -4.53 -11.65 -0.69
N LYS A 201 -3.62 -12.54 -1.09
CA LYS A 201 -2.30 -12.57 -0.45
C LYS A 201 -1.59 -11.25 -0.74
N PRO A 202 -1.15 -10.51 0.29
CA PRO A 202 -0.34 -9.33 0.05
C PRO A 202 0.92 -9.75 -0.72
N PRO A 203 1.47 -8.88 -1.60
CA PRO A 203 2.75 -9.17 -2.22
C PRO A 203 3.74 -9.49 -1.10
N GLN A 204 4.32 -10.69 -1.15
CA GLN A 204 5.42 -11.02 -0.24
C GLN A 204 6.51 -10.01 -0.57
N SER A 205 6.79 -9.12 0.37
CA SER A 205 7.86 -8.14 0.24
C SER A 205 9.16 -8.92 0.16
N THR A 206 9.61 -9.23 -1.05
CA THR A 206 11.00 -9.65 -1.32
C THR A 206 11.88 -8.41 -1.26
N ILE A 207 11.71 -7.60 -0.22
CA ILE A 207 12.66 -6.56 0.14
C ILE A 207 13.86 -7.35 0.63
N THR A 208 14.80 -7.62 -0.27
CA THR A 208 16.15 -8.01 0.09
C THR A 208 16.66 -6.95 1.07
N ALA A 209 17.02 -7.37 2.28
CA ALA A 209 17.40 -6.53 3.41
C ALA A 209 18.71 -5.73 3.21
N GLY A 210 19.05 -5.36 1.98
CA GLY A 210 20.35 -4.80 1.58
C GLY A 210 20.33 -3.35 1.12
N THR A 211 19.17 -2.77 0.78
CA THR A 211 19.12 -1.36 0.34
C THR A 211 17.84 -0.67 0.81
N ASP A 212 17.74 -0.41 2.11
CA ASP A 212 16.70 0.43 2.72
C ASP A 212 16.92 1.91 2.39
N LYS A 213 17.08 2.25 1.10
CA LYS A 213 17.07 3.66 0.70
C LYS A 213 15.66 4.17 0.93
N LEU A 214 15.54 5.12 1.84
CA LEU A 214 14.27 5.73 2.15
C LEU A 214 13.78 6.50 0.91
N PRO A 215 12.49 6.45 0.56
CA PRO A 215 11.97 6.97 -0.71
C PRO A 215 12.24 8.47 -0.93
N PHE A 216 12.60 9.21 0.11
CA PHE A 216 12.85 10.66 0.04
C PHE A 216 14.28 11.07 0.40
N GLU A 217 15.24 10.16 0.43
CA GLU A 217 16.60 10.45 0.91
C GLU A 217 17.40 11.42 0.02
N GLY A 218 16.92 11.70 -1.21
CA GLY A 218 17.50 12.69 -2.12
C GLY A 218 16.86 14.08 -2.08
N TYR A 219 15.74 14.26 -1.38
CA TYR A 219 15.02 15.53 -1.34
C TYR A 219 15.34 16.27 -0.04
N HIS A 220 15.70 17.54 -0.19
CA HIS A 220 15.96 18.42 0.94
C HIS A 220 14.71 19.27 1.18
N PHE A 221 14.08 19.08 2.34
CA PHE A 221 12.95 19.89 2.81
C PHE A 221 13.49 20.90 3.82
N LEU A 222 12.97 22.13 3.78
CA LEU A 222 13.40 23.25 4.63
C LEU A 222 12.80 23.24 6.03
#